data_AF-A0AAJ2E0Q9-F1
#
_entry.id   AF-A0AAJ2E0Q9-F1
#
_cell.length_a   1.000
_cell.length_b   1.000
_cell.length_c   1.000
_cell.angle_alpha   90.00
_cell.angle_beta   90.00
_cell.angle_gamma   90.00
#
_symmetry.space_group_name_H-M   'P 1'
#
loop_
_entity.id
_entity.type
_entity.pdbx_description
1 polymer ?
#
loop_
_entity_poly.entity_id
_entity_poly.type
_entity_poly.pdbx_seq_one_letter_code
_entity_poly.pdbx_strand_id
1 'polypeptide(L)' 'MSLTLHRALRSEAFINFKSMPDEARVPDYVVAAILGISRATLHRRVRAGLIPAPERQGHTSRWIVGTVRAALAKGA' A
#
# COMPACT_ATOMS: atom_id res chain seq x y z
N MET A 1 -10.04 7.22 -16.07
CA MET A 1 -10.19 7.37 -14.60
C MET A 1 -10.32 5.97 -13.99
N SER A 2 -9.38 5.55 -13.13
CA SER A 2 -9.33 4.17 -12.61
C SER A 2 -10.37 3.93 -11.51
N LEU A 3 -11.32 3.03 -11.77
CA LEU A 3 -12.37 2.60 -10.83
C LEU A 3 -11.81 1.97 -9.53
N THR A 4 -10.52 1.67 -9.44
CA THR A 4 -9.96 1.04 -8.22
C THR A 4 -9.66 2.06 -7.11
N LEU A 5 -9.34 3.30 -7.47
CA LEU A 5 -8.98 4.35 -6.51
C LEU A 5 -10.17 4.84 -5.68
N HIS A 6 -11.34 5.04 -6.30
CA HIS A 6 -12.53 5.49 -5.55
C HIS A 6 -12.97 4.46 -4.51
N ARG A 7 -12.82 3.16 -4.81
CA ARG A 7 -13.16 2.07 -3.87
C ARG A 7 -12.14 1.99 -2.74
N ALA A 8 -10.86 2.23 -3.05
CA ALA A 8 -9.81 2.31 -2.05
C ALA A 8 -10.10 3.37 -0.99
N LEU A 9 -10.43 4.59 -1.44
CA LEU A 9 -10.68 5.74 -0.56
C LEU A 9 -11.88 5.54 0.37
N ARG A 10 -12.83 4.67 0.00
CA ARG A 10 -14.00 4.32 0.81
C ARG A 10 -13.82 3.04 1.63
N SER A 11 -12.67 2.38 1.55
CA SER A 11 -12.41 1.17 2.32
C SER A 11 -12.06 1.51 3.77
N GLU A 12 -12.55 0.71 4.72
CA GLU A 12 -12.21 0.86 6.14
C GLU A 12 -10.69 0.80 6.37
N ALA A 13 -9.99 -0.03 5.61
CA ALA A 13 -8.54 -0.15 5.68
C ALA A 13 -7.80 1.14 5.27
N PHE A 14 -8.37 1.94 4.35
CA PHE A 14 -7.82 3.24 3.99
C PHE A 14 -8.15 4.29 5.05
N ILE A 15 -9.41 4.35 5.49
CA ILE A 15 -9.88 5.32 6.50
C ILE A 15 -9.11 5.15 7.82
N ASN A 16 -8.92 3.91 8.26
CA ASN A 16 -8.29 3.60 9.53
C ASN A 16 -6.77 3.38 9.43
N PHE A 17 -6.15 3.58 8.26
CA PHE A 17 -4.73 3.23 8.05
C PHE A 17 -3.78 3.84 9.09
N LYS A 18 -4.07 5.07 9.55
CA LYS A 18 -3.26 5.77 10.57
C LYS A 18 -3.38 5.14 11.95
N SER A 19 -4.52 4.52 12.26
CA SER A 19 -4.80 3.89 13.56
C SER A 19 -4.47 2.39 13.57
N MET A 20 -4.17 1.80 12.41
CA MET A 20 -3.80 0.38 12.33
C MET A 20 -2.44 0.11 13.01
N PRO A 21 -2.29 -1.05 13.68
CA PRO A 21 -1.01 -1.46 14.23
C PRO A 21 -0.03 -1.78 13.09
N ASP A 22 1.27 -1.70 13.37
CA ASP A 22 2.31 -1.85 12.35
C ASP A 22 2.34 -3.26 11.72
N GLU A 23 1.92 -4.28 12.47
CA GLU A 23 1.76 -5.67 12.00
C GLU A 23 0.54 -5.89 11.08
N ALA A 24 -0.35 -4.90 10.97
CA ALA A 24 -1.54 -5.04 10.15
C ALA A 24 -1.20 -5.14 8.65
N ARG A 25 -2.09 -5.83 7.91
CA ARG A 25 -1.89 -6.18 6.51
C ARG A 25 -2.93 -5.50 5.62
N VAL A 26 -2.46 -4.71 4.66
CA VAL A 26 -3.33 -3.98 3.72
C VAL A 26 -3.11 -4.44 2.28
N PRO A 27 -4.12 -4.33 1.41
CA PRO A 27 -3.98 -4.62 -0.01
C PRO A 27 -3.25 -3.50 -0.76
N ASP A 28 -2.75 -3.82 -1.95
CA ASP A 28 -1.97 -2.92 -2.80
C ASP A 28 -2.71 -1.63 -3.19
N TYR A 29 -4.03 -1.68 -3.36
CA TYR A 29 -4.83 -0.50 -3.69
C TYR A 29 -4.85 0.54 -2.55
N VAL A 30 -4.76 0.10 -1.29
CA VAL A 30 -4.68 1.00 -0.13
C VAL A 30 -3.33 1.71 -0.13
N VAL A 31 -2.24 0.96 -0.35
CA VAL A 31 -0.88 1.52 -0.43
C VAL A 31 -0.76 2.51 -1.58
N ALA A 32 -1.31 2.17 -2.75
CA ALA A 32 -1.34 3.08 -3.90
C ALA A 32 -2.09 4.38 -3.59
N ALA A 33 -3.24 4.29 -2.91
CA ALA A 33 -4.03 5.45 -2.50
C ALA A 33 -3.29 6.33 -1.48
N ILE A 34 -2.63 5.72 -0.48
CA ILE A 34 -1.83 6.45 0.53
C ILE A 34 -0.66 7.19 -0.11
N LEU A 35 -0.01 6.57 -1.09
CA LEU A 35 1.08 7.16 -1.86
C LEU A 35 0.62 8.15 -2.94
N GLY A 36 -0.69 8.29 -3.17
CA GLY A 36 -1.23 9.16 -4.21
C GLY A 36 -0.85 8.72 -5.64
N ILE A 37 -0.54 7.44 -5.86
CA ILE A 37 -0.09 6.91 -7.15
C ILE A 37 -1.06 5.85 -7.70
N SER A 38 -0.98 5.58 -8.99
CA SER A 38 -1.69 4.45 -9.58
C SER A 38 -1.06 3.11 -9.17
N ARG A 39 -1.85 2.02 -9.14
CA ARG A 39 -1.35 0.66 -8.89
C ARG A 39 -0.26 0.25 -9.88
N ALA A 40 -0.37 0.67 -11.14
CA ALA A 40 0.67 0.42 -12.14
C ALA A 40 2.01 1.08 -11.76
N THR A 41 1.97 2.34 -11.31
CA THR A 41 3.15 3.04 -10.81
C THR A 41 3.69 2.40 -9.53
N LEU A 42 2.82 1.95 -8.61
CA LEU A 42 3.23 1.19 -7.42
C LEU A 42 4.06 -0.03 -7.83
N HIS A 43 3.54 -0.90 -8.70
CA HIS A 43 4.26 -2.11 -9.13
C HIS A 43 5.56 -1.78 -9.88
N ARG A 44 5.59 -0.72 -10.71
CA ARG A 44 6.82 -0.29 -11.38
C ARG A 44 7.89 0.13 -10.38
N ARG A 45 7.51 0.91 -9.35
CA ARG A 45 8.42 1.37 -8.30
C ARG A 45 8.89 0.23 -7.39
N VAL A 46 8.02 -0.75 -7.11
CA VAL A 46 8.40 -1.99 -6.42
C VAL A 46 9.45 -2.76 -7.21
N ARG A 47 9.24 -2.95 -8.51
CA ARG A 47 10.23 -3.61 -9.39
C ARG A 47 11.55 -2.85 -9.47
N ALA A 48 11.50 -1.52 -9.36
CA ALA A 48 12.68 -0.66 -9.33
C ALA A 48 13.36 -0.58 -7.95
N GLY A 49 12.84 -1.27 -6.91
CA GLY A 49 13.37 -1.22 -5.55
C GLY A 49 13.12 0.08 -4.79
N LEU A 50 12.30 0.99 -5.34
CA LEU A 50 11.98 2.29 -4.74
C LEU A 50 10.90 2.19 -3.65
N ILE A 51 10.10 1.13 -3.68
CA ILE A 51 9.08 0.83 -2.68
C ILE A 51 9.30 -0.64 -2.27
N PRO A 52 9.23 -0.99 -0.98
CA PRO A 52 9.41 -2.38 -0.53
C PRO A 52 8.43 -3.31 -1.25
N ALA A 53 8.83 -4.56 -1.49
CA ALA A 53 7.91 -5.54 -2.05
C ALA A 53 6.86 -5.96 -1.00
N PRO A 54 5.62 -6.29 -1.42
CA PRO A 54 4.64 -6.88 -0.51
C PRO A 54 5.06 -8.29 -0.07
N GLU A 55 4.58 -8.70 1.09
CA GLU A 55 4.76 -10.06 1.57
C GLU A 55 3.72 -11.00 0.98
N ARG A 56 4.13 -12.24 0.71
CA ARG A 56 3.25 -13.27 0.20
C ARG A 56 2.48 -13.91 1.35
N GLN A 57 1.15 -13.79 1.32
CA GLN A 57 0.23 -14.46 2.23
C GLN A 57 -0.64 -15.45 1.42
N GLY A 58 -0.17 -16.69 1.30
CA GLY A 58 -0.81 -17.73 0.49
C GLY A 58 -0.83 -17.38 -1.00
N HIS A 59 -2.04 -17.22 -1.57
CA HIS A 59 -2.27 -16.86 -2.98
C HIS A 59 -2.34 -15.35 -3.23
N THR A 60 -2.24 -14.52 -2.19
CA THR A 60 -2.31 -13.05 -2.29
C THR A 60 -1.06 -12.42 -1.71
N SER A 61 -0.68 -11.26 -2.25
CA SER A 61 0.34 -10.42 -1.63
C SER A 61 -0.29 -9.32 -0.79
N ARG A 62 0.22 -9.11 0.42
CA ARG A 62 -0.23 -8.10 1.37
C ARG A 62 0.93 -7.22 1.81
N TRP A 63 0.61 -5.99 2.14
CA TRP A 63 1.58 -5.01 2.61
C TRP A 63 1.46 -4.86 4.12
N ILE A 64 2.57 -4.99 4.82
CA ILE A 64 2.65 -4.70 6.25
C ILE A 64 2.66 -3.18 6.44
N VAL A 65 1.78 -2.67 7.31
CA VAL A 65 1.62 -1.24 7.58
C VAL A 65 2.94 -0.62 8.07
N GLY A 66 3.64 -1.27 9.01
CA GLY A 66 4.93 -0.82 9.54
C GLY A 66 5.99 -0.69 8.46
N THR A 67 6.08 -1.66 7.54
CA THR A 67 7.01 -1.63 6.41
C THR A 67 6.70 -0.47 5.45
N VAL A 68 5.42 -0.23 5.17
CA VAL A 68 4.98 0.89 4.34
C VAL A 68 5.30 2.23 5.01
N ARG A 69 5.05 2.37 6.32
CA ARG A 69 5.37 3.57 7.10
C ARG A 69 6.88 3.82 7.14
N ALA A 70 7.68 2.78 7.37
CA ALA A 70 9.14 2.88 7.38
C ALA A 70 9.69 3.32 6.01
N ALA A 71 9.11 2.83 4.91
CA ALA A 71 9.48 3.26 3.57
C ALA A 71 9.12 4.72 3.30
N LEU A 72 7.94 5.17 3.74
CA LEU A 72 7.52 6.57 3.69
C LEU A 72 8.47 7.49 4.50
N ALA A 73 8.89 7.05 5.68
CA ALA A 73 9.80 7.82 6.54
C ALA A 73 11.24 7.86 6.01
N LYS A 74 11.67 6.85 5.25
CA LYS A 74 13.02 6.77 4.64
C LYS A 74 13.17 7.55 3.33
N GLY A 75 12.10 8.10 2.77
CA GLY A 75 12.13 8.65 1.41
C GLY A 75 11.02 9.64 1.08
N ALA A 76 10.95 10.71 1.89
CA ALA A 76 10.82 12.08 1.37
C ALA A 76 12.23 12.66 1.23
#